data_AF-R6VF93-F1
#
_entry.id   AF-R6VF93-F1
#
_cell.length_a   1.000
_cell.length_b   1.000
_cell.length_c   1.000
_cell.angle_alpha   90.00
_cell.angle_beta   90.00
_cell.angle_gamma   90.00
#
_symmetry.space_group_name_H-M   'P 1'
#
loop_
_entity.id
_entity.type
_entity.pdbx_description
1 polymer ?
#
loop_
_entity_poly.entity_id
_entity_poly.type
_entity_poly.pdbx_seq_one_letter_code
_entity_poly.pdbx_strand_id
1 'polypeptide(L)'
;MYRISDKNKNTKKVRWVLLEQLPTILSPKMLILVFLYAMAFTLLLLGLRILHFETSLSGTMTTLTSTADHANTSVLYRQESAETIQQGIASRVIRLHVIANSDTAEDQALKLKVRDSIIKNLQSSLSETASVRDARRQIIARIPKIQQKAQETVAGAGYGYPVKVTLGNQYFPVKDYGDLRFPAGNYEALCVRIGSAAGHNWWCVLFPSLCFVDETHAVVPDDSKEKLQDSLSQEEYEALEIHSAACDWITDKLR
;
A
#
# COMPACT_ATOMS: atom_id res chain seq x y z
N MET A 1 58.00 -16.29 -66.42
CA MET A 1 58.94 -16.20 -65.27
C MET A 1 58.11 -16.30 -63.99
N TYR A 2 58.33 -17.35 -63.21
CA TYR A 2 57.79 -17.62 -61.86
C TYR A 2 58.13 -16.46 -60.88
N ARG A 3 57.62 -16.29 -59.64
CA ARG A 3 57.03 -17.19 -58.63
C ARG A 3 56.45 -16.36 -57.46
N ILE A 4 55.26 -16.74 -56.98
CA ILE A 4 54.78 -16.99 -55.60
C ILE A 4 55.48 -16.30 -54.40
N SER A 5 54.69 -15.68 -53.51
CA SER A 5 54.49 -16.03 -52.07
C SER A 5 53.86 -14.85 -51.32
N ASP A 6 52.99 -14.96 -50.33
CA ASP A 6 52.23 -16.09 -49.76
C ASP A 6 51.10 -15.47 -48.92
N LYS A 7 50.12 -16.32 -48.64
CA LYS A 7 48.94 -16.17 -47.80
C LYS A 7 49.30 -15.82 -46.35
N ASN A 8 48.39 -15.12 -45.68
CA ASN A 8 47.63 -15.65 -44.53
C ASN A 8 46.80 -14.52 -43.92
N LYS A 9 45.47 -14.60 -43.94
CA LYS A 9 44.65 -15.17 -42.85
C LYS A 9 45.19 -14.85 -41.46
N ASN A 10 44.49 -13.98 -40.72
CA ASN A 10 44.37 -14.21 -39.29
C ASN A 10 43.07 -13.62 -38.72
N THR A 11 42.02 -14.44 -38.76
CA THR A 11 41.01 -14.50 -37.72
C THR A 11 41.69 -14.78 -36.37
N LYS A 12 41.78 -13.79 -35.47
CA LYS A 12 42.08 -14.04 -34.05
C LYS A 12 41.20 -13.19 -33.13
N LYS A 13 40.10 -13.81 -32.74
CA LYS A 13 39.74 -14.08 -31.33
C LYS A 13 40.09 -12.93 -30.38
N VAL A 14 39.14 -12.00 -30.20
CA VAL A 14 39.17 -11.04 -29.08
C VAL A 14 39.14 -11.85 -27.80
N ARG A 15 40.30 -11.95 -27.16
CA ARG A 15 40.52 -12.65 -25.90
C ARG A 15 39.99 -11.75 -24.79
N TRP A 16 39.03 -12.25 -24.02
CA TRP A 16 38.49 -11.59 -22.82
C TRP A 16 39.61 -11.45 -21.77
N VAL A 17 40.38 -10.36 -21.81
CA VAL A 17 41.48 -10.09 -20.85
C VAL A 17 40.97 -9.50 -19.53
N LEU A 18 39.66 -9.23 -19.39
CA LEU A 18 39.10 -8.62 -18.18
C LEU A 18 38.76 -9.60 -17.04
N LEU A 19 39.00 -10.92 -17.19
CA LEU A 19 38.71 -11.92 -16.16
C LEU A 19 39.94 -12.57 -15.52
N GLU A 20 41.17 -12.22 -15.93
CA GLU A 20 42.40 -12.86 -15.40
C GLU A 20 43.17 -11.99 -14.37
N GLN A 21 42.67 -10.82 -13.95
CA GLN A 21 43.35 -9.97 -12.95
C GLN A 21 42.64 -9.86 -11.59
N LEU A 22 41.72 -10.77 -11.28
CA LEU A 22 41.00 -10.76 -10.01
C LEU A 22 41.73 -11.29 -8.76
N PRO A 23 42.93 -11.93 -8.77
CA PRO A 23 43.54 -12.40 -7.53
C PRO A 23 44.60 -11.47 -6.91
N THR A 24 44.80 -10.23 -7.35
CA THR A 24 45.91 -9.38 -6.83
C THR A 24 45.52 -8.18 -5.96
N ILE A 25 44.24 -8.02 -5.60
CA ILE A 25 43.79 -6.86 -4.79
C ILE A 25 43.44 -7.23 -3.33
N LEU A 26 43.13 -8.49 -3.02
CA LEU A 26 42.88 -8.92 -1.64
C LEU A 26 44.07 -9.68 -1.07
N SER A 27 44.63 -9.18 0.02
CA SER A 27 45.64 -9.94 0.78
C SER A 27 45.04 -11.28 1.27
N PRO A 28 45.87 -12.33 1.46
CA PRO A 28 45.40 -13.62 1.97
C PRO A 28 44.57 -13.51 3.26
N LYS A 29 44.86 -12.50 4.11
CA LYS A 29 44.11 -12.20 5.33
C LYS A 29 42.69 -11.71 5.06
N MET A 30 42.51 -10.88 4.02
CA MET A 30 41.18 -10.37 3.63
C MET A 30 40.33 -11.48 3.00
N LEU A 31 40.92 -12.39 2.24
CA LEU A 31 40.21 -13.56 1.71
C LEU A 31 39.70 -14.48 2.83
N ILE A 32 40.52 -14.73 3.84
CA ILE A 32 40.12 -15.50 5.02
C ILE A 32 38.98 -14.80 5.76
N LEU A 33 39.07 -13.48 5.95
CA LEU A 33 38.03 -12.71 6.63
C LEU A 33 36.69 -12.76 5.87
N VAL A 34 36.71 -12.56 4.55
CA VAL A 34 35.50 -12.65 3.71
C VAL A 34 34.90 -14.05 3.75
N PHE A 35 35.73 -15.09 3.74
CA PHE A 35 35.27 -16.48 3.86
C PHE A 35 34.61 -16.75 5.22
N LEU A 36 35.20 -16.26 6.32
CA LEU A 36 34.63 -16.38 7.66
C LEU A 36 33.29 -15.65 7.78
N TYR A 37 33.17 -14.44 7.23
CA TYR A 37 31.91 -13.70 7.18
C TYR A 37 30.86 -14.40 6.34
N ALA A 38 31.22 -14.93 5.17
CA ALA A 38 30.31 -15.69 4.33
C ALA A 38 29.81 -16.94 5.05
N MET A 39 30.70 -17.69 5.72
CA MET A 39 30.31 -18.85 6.53
C MET A 39 29.37 -18.47 7.68
N ALA A 40 29.70 -17.45 8.47
CA ALA A 40 28.86 -16.99 9.57
C ALA A 40 27.46 -16.54 9.08
N PHE A 41 27.40 -15.81 7.96
CA PHE A 41 26.14 -15.39 7.35
C PHE A 41 25.31 -16.58 6.85
N THR A 42 25.94 -17.59 6.23
CA THR A 42 25.22 -18.80 5.82
C THR A 42 24.68 -19.60 6.99
N LEU A 43 25.41 -19.69 8.11
CA LEU A 43 24.95 -20.36 9.33
C LEU A 43 23.78 -19.59 9.98
N LEU A 44 23.84 -18.26 9.99
CA LEU A 44 22.74 -17.41 10.45
C LEU A 44 21.47 -17.61 9.61
N LEU A 45 21.60 -17.61 8.28
CA LEU A 45 20.47 -17.86 7.38
C LEU A 45 19.89 -19.27 7.53
N LEU A 46 20.74 -20.27 7.76
CA LEU A 46 20.30 -21.64 8.04
C LEU A 46 19.52 -21.70 9.37
N GLY A 47 20.01 -21.02 10.41
CA GLY A 47 19.34 -20.91 11.70
C GLY A 47 17.98 -20.21 11.60
N LEU A 48 17.89 -19.12 10.84
CA LEU A 48 16.62 -18.42 10.57
C LEU A 48 15.63 -19.32 9.81
N ARG A 49 16.11 -20.13 8.86
CA ARG A 49 15.26 -21.13 8.18
C ARG A 49 14.74 -22.21 9.11
N ILE A 50 15.57 -22.71 10.03
CA ILE A 50 15.14 -23.72 11.01
C ILE A 50 14.11 -23.12 11.97
N LEU A 51 14.31 -21.89 12.45
CA LEU A 51 13.35 -21.18 13.30
C LEU A 51 12.00 -20.97 12.59
N HIS A 52 12.04 -20.58 11.30
CA HIS A 52 10.83 -20.40 10.49
C HIS A 52 10.16 -21.74 10.10
N PHE A 53 10.90 -22.85 10.19
CA PHE A 53 10.38 -24.20 9.96
C PHE A 53 9.65 -24.74 11.19
N GLU A 54 10.12 -24.46 12.41
CA GLU A 54 9.38 -24.80 13.64
C GLU A 54 8.05 -24.05 13.75
N THR A 55 8.00 -22.78 13.34
CA THR A 55 6.74 -22.03 13.26
C THR A 55 5.79 -22.57 12.19
N SER A 56 6.30 -23.20 11.13
CA SER A 56 5.47 -23.86 10.09
C SER A 56 4.96 -25.23 10.53
N LEU A 57 5.67 -25.95 11.41
CA LEU A 57 5.25 -27.25 11.95
C LEU A 57 4.22 -27.14 13.07
N SER A 58 4.24 -26.06 13.87
CA SER A 58 3.18 -25.82 14.87
C SER A 58 1.82 -25.47 14.26
N GLY A 59 1.75 -25.13 12.97
CA GLY A 59 0.50 -24.82 12.26
C GLY A 59 -0.31 -26.04 11.81
N THR A 60 0.18 -27.27 11.98
CA THR A 60 -0.46 -28.46 11.39
C THR A 60 -0.40 -29.69 12.29
N MET A 61 -1.16 -29.72 13.39
CA MET A 61 -1.82 -30.93 13.92
C MET A 61 -2.38 -30.66 15.33
N THR A 62 -3.70 -30.55 15.42
CA THR A 62 -4.44 -31.06 16.59
C THR A 62 -5.85 -31.40 16.13
N THR A 63 -5.97 -32.51 15.41
CA THR A 63 -7.26 -33.16 15.20
C THR A 63 -7.19 -34.53 15.88
N LEU A 64 -8.19 -34.78 16.73
CA LEU A 64 -8.59 -36.05 17.34
C LEU A 64 -7.78 -36.53 18.56
N THR A 65 -8.34 -36.28 19.74
CA THR A 65 -8.76 -37.32 20.71
C THR A 65 -9.71 -36.66 21.71
N SER A 66 -11.02 -36.81 21.50
CA SER A 66 -12.01 -36.59 22.55
C SER A 66 -12.25 -37.94 23.24
N THR A 67 -11.57 -38.13 24.36
CA THR A 67 -12.07 -38.98 25.45
C THR A 67 -12.45 -38.05 26.58
N ALA A 68 -13.67 -38.22 27.06
CA ALA A 68 -14.30 -37.44 28.11
C ALA A 68 -13.38 -37.28 29.33
N ASP A 69 -13.21 -36.03 29.78
CA ASP A 69 -13.22 -35.71 31.21
C ASP A 69 -13.31 -34.21 31.45
N HIS A 70 -13.81 -33.89 32.65
CA HIS A 70 -14.30 -32.60 33.11
C HIS A 70 -13.35 -31.39 33.00
N ALA A 71 -13.97 -30.22 32.83
CA ALA A 71 -13.49 -28.86 33.16
C ALA A 71 -12.29 -28.31 32.37
N ASN A 72 -12.60 -27.47 31.37
CA ASN A 72 -12.05 -26.13 31.15
C ASN A 72 -12.60 -25.59 29.84
N THR A 73 -13.66 -24.77 29.89
CA THR A 73 -14.08 -23.95 28.74
C THR A 73 -13.06 -22.82 28.59
N SER A 74 -11.89 -23.12 28.01
CA SER A 74 -11.10 -22.10 27.35
C SER A 74 -11.90 -21.66 26.14
N VAL A 75 -12.58 -20.53 26.27
CA VAL A 75 -13.07 -19.77 25.12
C VAL A 75 -11.81 -19.45 24.31
N LEU A 76 -11.55 -20.25 23.27
CA LEU A 76 -10.53 -19.97 22.27
C LEU A 76 -10.97 -18.68 21.57
N TYR A 77 -10.49 -17.54 22.05
CA TYR A 77 -10.57 -16.28 21.33
C TYR A 77 -9.87 -16.49 19.99
N ARG A 78 -10.66 -16.67 18.94
CA ARG A 78 -10.14 -16.69 17.56
C ARG A 78 -9.91 -15.24 17.18
N GLN A 79 -8.70 -14.76 17.38
CA GLN A 79 -8.27 -13.47 16.88
C GLN A 79 -8.39 -13.46 15.35
N GLU A 80 -9.05 -12.45 14.78
CA GLU A 80 -9.16 -12.35 13.34
C GLU A 80 -7.79 -12.20 12.69
N SER A 81 -7.60 -12.79 11.50
CA SER A 81 -6.35 -12.60 10.77
C SER A 81 -6.25 -11.15 10.28
N ALA A 82 -5.03 -10.63 10.13
CA ALA A 82 -4.81 -9.28 9.60
C ALA A 82 -5.47 -9.06 8.22
N GLU A 83 -5.57 -10.11 7.41
CA GLU A 83 -6.29 -10.08 6.13
C GLU A 83 -7.80 -9.93 6.32
N THR A 84 -8.39 -10.65 7.28
CA THR A 84 -9.84 -10.55 7.59
C THR A 84 -10.18 -9.15 8.08
N ILE A 85 -9.38 -8.61 9.00
CA ILE A 85 -9.51 -7.23 9.50
C ILE A 85 -9.40 -6.22 8.35
N GLN A 86 -8.40 -6.38 7.47
CA GLN A 86 -8.23 -5.48 6.31
C GLN A 86 -9.44 -5.50 5.39
N GLN A 87 -9.97 -6.69 5.08
CA GLN A 87 -11.15 -6.87 4.24
C GLN A 87 -12.41 -6.29 4.90
N GLY A 88 -12.55 -6.49 6.21
CA GLY A 88 -13.60 -5.91 7.05
C GLY A 88 -13.63 -4.39 6.95
N ILE A 89 -12.50 -3.74 7.24
CA ILE A 89 -12.30 -2.30 7.07
C ILE A 89 -12.62 -1.86 5.63
N ALA A 90 -12.07 -2.54 4.64
CA ALA A 90 -12.26 -2.20 3.23
C ALA A 90 -13.71 -2.27 2.78
N SER A 91 -14.51 -3.15 3.38
CA SER A 91 -15.94 -3.29 3.06
C SER A 91 -16.79 -2.12 3.55
N ARG A 92 -16.31 -1.35 4.53
CA ARG A 92 -17.04 -0.23 5.18
C ARG A 92 -16.63 1.15 4.69
N VAL A 93 -15.58 1.26 3.88
CA VAL A 93 -15.09 2.54 3.35
C VAL A 93 -15.10 2.58 1.83
N ILE A 94 -15.21 3.79 1.28
CA ILE A 94 -14.96 4.06 -0.14
C ILE A 94 -13.81 5.06 -0.22
N ARG A 95 -12.81 4.78 -1.05
CA ARG A 95 -11.62 5.63 -1.18
C ARG A 95 -11.71 6.55 -2.40
N LEU A 96 -10.88 7.60 -2.41
CA LEU A 96 -10.65 8.45 -3.57
C LEU A 96 -9.21 8.25 -4.04
N HIS A 97 -9.04 8.03 -5.35
CA HIS A 97 -7.74 7.84 -5.98
C HIS A 97 -7.62 8.76 -7.19
N VAL A 98 -6.81 9.81 -7.10
CA VAL A 98 -6.57 10.74 -8.22
C VAL A 98 -5.16 10.53 -8.75
N ILE A 99 -5.02 10.33 -10.05
CA ILE A 99 -3.75 10.05 -10.72
C ILE A 99 -3.46 11.18 -11.70
N ALA A 100 -2.30 11.83 -11.51
CA ALA A 100 -1.86 12.92 -12.37
C ALA A 100 -1.47 12.41 -13.77
N ASN A 101 -1.47 13.30 -14.76
CA ASN A 101 -0.99 12.99 -16.10
C ASN A 101 0.50 12.62 -16.09
N SER A 102 1.36 13.37 -15.38
CA SER A 102 2.78 13.07 -15.19
C SER A 102 3.28 13.57 -13.83
N ASP A 103 4.58 13.40 -13.55
CA ASP A 103 5.25 13.86 -12.33
C ASP A 103 5.75 15.32 -12.41
N THR A 104 5.45 16.04 -13.49
CA THR A 104 5.76 17.48 -13.59
C THR A 104 5.02 18.28 -12.52
N ALA A 105 5.62 19.37 -12.04
CA ALA A 105 5.04 20.21 -10.99
C ALA A 105 3.65 20.75 -11.41
N GLU A 106 3.49 21.06 -12.69
CA GLU A 106 2.25 21.53 -13.29
C GLU A 106 1.14 20.47 -13.24
N ASP A 107 1.45 19.22 -13.61
CA ASP A 107 0.47 18.12 -13.57
C ASP A 107 0.14 17.71 -12.14
N GLN A 108 1.11 17.80 -11.21
CA GLN A 108 0.86 17.59 -9.79
C GLN A 108 -0.06 18.67 -9.23
N ALA A 109 0.17 19.95 -9.56
CA ALA A 109 -0.73 21.04 -9.17
C ALA A 109 -2.12 20.89 -9.79
N LEU A 110 -2.20 20.46 -11.06
CA LEU A 110 -3.46 20.19 -11.75
C LEU A 110 -4.26 19.07 -11.05
N LYS A 111 -3.59 17.99 -10.63
CA LYS A 111 -4.21 16.91 -9.85
C LYS A 111 -4.89 17.44 -8.58
N LEU A 112 -4.22 18.32 -7.85
CA LEU A 112 -4.77 18.90 -6.61
C LEU A 112 -6.01 19.76 -6.91
N LYS A 113 -5.99 20.57 -7.98
CA LYS A 113 -7.17 21.34 -8.42
C LYS A 113 -8.35 20.44 -8.81
N VAL A 114 -8.09 19.37 -9.53
CA VAL A 114 -9.12 18.38 -9.93
C VAL A 114 -9.68 17.69 -8.68
N ARG A 115 -8.81 17.25 -7.76
CA ARG A 115 -9.19 16.67 -6.46
C ARG A 115 -10.15 17.61 -5.72
N ASP A 116 -9.78 18.88 -5.54
CA ASP A 116 -10.59 19.84 -4.78
C ASP A 116 -11.96 20.07 -5.41
N SER A 117 -11.99 20.16 -6.75
CA SER A 117 -13.24 20.31 -7.48
C SER A 117 -14.18 19.10 -7.32
N ILE A 118 -13.63 17.89 -7.25
CA ILE A 118 -14.39 16.65 -7.05
C ILE A 118 -14.90 16.56 -5.62
N ILE A 119 -14.03 16.81 -4.64
CA ILE A 119 -14.36 16.81 -3.20
C ILE A 119 -15.50 17.81 -2.95
N LYS A 120 -15.36 19.05 -3.42
CA LYS A 120 -16.41 20.08 -3.29
C LYS A 120 -17.75 19.67 -3.92
N ASN A 121 -17.73 18.91 -5.03
CA ASN A 121 -18.94 18.44 -5.67
C ASN A 121 -19.66 17.34 -4.88
N LEU A 122 -18.90 16.52 -4.14
CA LEU A 122 -19.39 15.36 -3.40
C LEU A 122 -19.73 15.67 -1.94
N GLN A 123 -19.14 16.72 -1.36
CA GLN A 123 -19.22 17.03 0.07
C GLN A 123 -20.64 17.01 0.61
N SER A 124 -21.55 17.79 0.03
CA SER A 124 -22.94 17.88 0.51
C SER A 124 -23.73 16.59 0.37
N SER A 125 -23.37 15.73 -0.59
CA SER A 125 -24.10 14.48 -0.85
C SER A 125 -23.64 13.36 0.11
N LEU A 126 -22.35 13.35 0.46
CA LEU A 126 -21.77 12.32 1.32
C LEU A 126 -21.81 12.67 2.81
N SER A 127 -21.89 13.96 3.18
CA SER A 127 -22.01 14.38 4.58
C SER A 127 -23.25 13.78 5.26
N GLU A 128 -24.39 13.79 4.56
CA GLU A 128 -25.68 13.29 5.05
C GLU A 128 -25.85 11.77 4.92
N THR A 129 -24.83 11.07 4.39
CA THR A 129 -24.94 9.63 4.16
C THR A 129 -24.55 8.84 5.40
N ALA A 130 -25.42 7.91 5.81
CA ALA A 130 -25.21 7.05 6.98
C ALA A 130 -24.53 5.71 6.66
N SER A 131 -24.57 5.23 5.41
CA SER A 131 -24.06 3.90 5.06
C SER A 131 -23.17 3.88 3.82
N VAL A 132 -22.18 2.99 3.80
CA VAL A 132 -21.30 2.77 2.64
C VAL A 132 -22.08 2.38 1.37
N ARG A 133 -23.21 1.67 1.54
CA ARG A 133 -24.08 1.26 0.43
C ARG A 133 -24.78 2.44 -0.22
N ASP A 134 -25.29 3.37 0.59
CA ASP A 134 -25.94 4.56 0.06
C ASP A 134 -24.91 5.53 -0.53
N ALA A 135 -23.72 5.63 0.08
CA ALA A 135 -22.59 6.40 -0.45
C ALA A 135 -22.21 5.88 -1.84
N ARG A 136 -22.06 4.57 -2.00
CA ARG A 136 -21.80 3.91 -3.30
C ARG A 136 -22.84 4.29 -4.34
N ARG A 137 -24.13 4.19 -4.01
CA ARG A 137 -25.23 4.53 -4.92
C ARG A 137 -25.16 5.99 -5.36
N GLN A 138 -24.95 6.91 -4.41
CA GLN A 138 -24.84 8.33 -4.70
C GLN A 138 -23.62 8.65 -5.57
N ILE A 139 -22.47 8.02 -5.32
CA ILE A 139 -21.26 8.18 -6.12
C ILE A 139 -21.52 7.71 -7.54
N ILE A 140 -22.03 6.49 -7.74
CA ILE A 140 -22.32 5.92 -9.07
C ILE A 140 -23.23 6.86 -9.88
N ALA A 141 -24.34 7.32 -9.29
CA ALA A 141 -25.28 8.22 -9.96
C ALA A 141 -24.65 9.55 -10.39
N ARG A 142 -23.57 9.98 -9.71
CA ARG A 142 -22.88 11.26 -9.95
C ARG A 142 -21.63 11.13 -10.80
N ILE A 143 -21.13 9.93 -11.12
CA ILE A 143 -19.93 9.73 -11.95
C ILE A 143 -19.94 10.61 -13.22
N PRO A 144 -21.02 10.70 -14.02
CA PRO A 144 -21.04 11.55 -15.20
C PRO A 144 -20.78 13.03 -14.88
N LYS A 145 -21.40 13.55 -13.82
CA LYS A 145 -21.23 14.94 -13.36
C LYS A 145 -19.83 15.19 -12.79
N ILE A 146 -19.28 14.22 -12.06
CA ILE A 146 -17.92 14.28 -11.52
C ILE A 146 -16.90 14.34 -12.66
N GLN A 147 -17.04 13.46 -13.66
CA GLN A 147 -16.17 13.43 -14.83
C GLN A 147 -16.25 14.74 -15.61
N GLN A 148 -17.47 15.25 -15.86
CA GLN A 148 -17.67 16.54 -16.50
C GLN A 148 -16.94 17.65 -15.72
N LYS A 149 -17.13 17.71 -14.40
CA LYS A 149 -16.53 18.76 -13.59
C LYS A 149 -15.00 18.69 -13.58
N ALA A 150 -14.45 17.49 -13.48
CA ALA A 150 -13.01 17.29 -13.57
C ALA A 150 -12.46 17.72 -14.95
N GLN A 151 -13.19 17.40 -16.03
CA GLN A 151 -12.83 17.81 -17.38
C GLN A 151 -12.87 19.33 -17.55
N GLU A 152 -13.88 20.01 -16.98
CA GLU A 152 -13.96 21.47 -16.94
C GLU A 152 -12.78 22.09 -16.18
N THR A 153 -12.37 21.51 -15.06
CA THR A 153 -11.21 21.98 -14.29
C THR A 153 -9.92 21.86 -15.07
N VAL A 154 -9.74 20.75 -15.80
CA VAL A 154 -8.57 20.55 -16.68
C VAL A 154 -8.56 21.57 -17.81
N ALA A 155 -9.68 21.76 -18.50
CA ALA A 155 -9.81 22.74 -19.58
C ALA A 155 -9.60 24.19 -19.08
N GLY A 156 -10.19 24.54 -17.93
CA GLY A 156 -10.06 25.87 -17.33
C GLY A 156 -8.65 26.17 -16.84
N ALA A 157 -7.83 25.15 -16.59
CA ALA A 157 -6.40 25.29 -16.29
C ALA A 157 -5.52 25.39 -17.55
N GLY A 158 -6.11 25.36 -18.76
CA GLY A 158 -5.40 25.49 -20.03
C GLY A 158 -4.95 24.16 -20.66
N TYR A 159 -5.41 23.01 -20.15
CA TYR A 159 -5.00 21.69 -20.63
C TYR A 159 -6.10 20.99 -21.43
N GLY A 160 -5.70 20.20 -22.42
CA GLY A 160 -6.59 19.36 -23.23
C GLY A 160 -6.64 17.89 -22.79
N TYR A 161 -6.21 17.55 -21.57
CA TYR A 161 -6.13 16.15 -21.15
C TYR A 161 -7.53 15.54 -20.96
N PRO A 162 -7.77 14.31 -21.45
CA PRO A 162 -9.00 13.60 -21.11
C PRO A 162 -9.00 13.23 -19.62
N VAL A 163 -10.17 13.23 -19.00
CA VAL A 163 -10.36 12.71 -17.64
C VAL A 163 -11.30 11.52 -17.67
N LYS A 164 -10.86 10.40 -17.06
CA LYS A 164 -11.69 9.19 -16.88
C LYS A 164 -11.99 9.00 -15.40
N VAL A 165 -13.27 8.82 -15.08
CA VAL A 165 -13.74 8.56 -13.72
C VAL A 165 -14.44 7.22 -13.65
N THR A 166 -14.02 6.36 -12.72
CA THR A 166 -14.60 5.02 -12.52
C THR A 166 -14.69 4.69 -11.04
N LEU A 167 -15.70 3.92 -10.63
CA LEU A 167 -15.74 3.30 -9.31
C LEU A 167 -15.36 1.82 -9.45
N GLY A 168 -14.40 1.35 -8.65
CA GLY A 168 -13.97 -0.05 -8.68
C GLY A 168 -12.87 -0.35 -7.67
N ASN A 169 -12.49 -1.62 -7.59
CA ASN A 169 -11.47 -2.09 -6.65
C ASN A 169 -10.07 -1.63 -7.08
N GLN A 170 -9.30 -1.04 -6.17
CA GLN A 170 -7.92 -0.59 -6.40
C GLN A 170 -7.06 -0.91 -5.18
N TYR A 171 -5.77 -1.17 -5.42
CA TYR A 171 -4.79 -1.36 -4.35
C TYR A 171 -4.36 -0.01 -3.77
N PHE A 172 -4.32 0.08 -2.45
CA PHE A 172 -3.80 1.22 -1.70
C PHE A 172 -2.62 0.77 -0.82
N PRO A 173 -1.55 1.57 -0.73
CA PRO A 173 -0.56 1.41 0.31
C PRO A 173 -1.13 1.85 1.67
N VAL A 174 -0.37 1.62 2.75
CA VAL A 174 -0.68 2.16 4.08
C VAL A 174 -0.83 3.69 4.00
N LYS A 175 -1.87 4.22 4.65
CA LYS A 175 -2.12 5.66 4.72
C LYS A 175 -2.59 6.09 6.10
N ASP A 176 -1.96 7.13 6.61
CA ASP A 176 -2.28 7.74 7.89
C ASP A 176 -3.14 8.99 7.66
N TYR A 177 -4.15 9.15 8.51
CA TYR A 177 -5.03 10.30 8.58
C TYR A 177 -5.19 10.64 10.06
N GLY A 178 -4.50 11.69 10.52
CA GLY A 178 -4.45 12.06 11.93
C GLY A 178 -4.00 10.90 12.83
N ASP A 179 -4.89 10.46 13.71
CA ASP A 179 -4.69 9.37 14.65
C ASP A 179 -5.12 7.98 14.12
N LEU A 180 -5.54 7.89 12.85
CA LEU A 180 -5.95 6.64 12.21
C LEU A 180 -4.98 6.22 11.09
N ARG A 181 -4.69 4.92 10.98
CA ARG A 181 -3.87 4.28 9.95
C ARG A 181 -4.67 3.22 9.21
N PHE A 182 -4.90 3.44 7.92
CA PHE A 182 -5.54 2.46 7.05
C PHE A 182 -4.49 1.50 6.50
N PRO A 183 -4.67 0.17 6.65
CA PRO A 183 -3.73 -0.82 6.16
C PRO A 183 -3.62 -0.83 4.64
N ALA A 184 -2.53 -1.41 4.13
CA ALA A 184 -2.39 -1.66 2.70
C ALA A 184 -3.36 -2.78 2.28
N GLY A 185 -3.93 -2.67 1.08
CA GLY A 185 -4.88 -3.66 0.60
C GLY A 185 -5.74 -3.14 -0.54
N ASN A 186 -6.71 -3.96 -0.95
CA ASN A 186 -7.66 -3.58 -1.98
C ASN A 186 -8.90 -2.92 -1.35
N TYR A 187 -9.30 -1.80 -1.94
CA TYR A 187 -10.45 -1.01 -1.52
C TYR A 187 -11.31 -0.63 -2.73
N GLU A 188 -12.62 -0.52 -2.53
CA GLU A 188 -13.47 0.17 -3.50
C GLU A 188 -13.07 1.66 -3.53
N ALA A 189 -12.79 2.18 -4.72
CA ALA A 189 -12.31 3.53 -4.89
C ALA A 189 -12.92 4.23 -6.11
N LEU A 190 -13.27 5.51 -5.92
CA LEU A 190 -13.51 6.44 -7.00
C LEU A 190 -12.15 6.82 -7.60
N CYS A 191 -11.81 6.23 -8.74
CA CYS A 191 -10.56 6.45 -9.45
C CYS A 191 -10.75 7.54 -10.52
N VAL A 192 -9.90 8.55 -10.47
CA VAL A 192 -9.88 9.71 -11.35
C VAL A 192 -8.53 9.74 -12.05
N ARG A 193 -8.53 9.47 -13.36
CA ARG A 193 -7.33 9.37 -14.19
C ARG A 193 -7.27 10.58 -15.11
N ILE A 194 -6.24 11.41 -14.94
CA ILE A 194 -6.01 12.61 -15.76
C ILE A 194 -4.99 12.26 -16.85
N GLY A 195 -5.34 12.52 -18.10
CA GLY A 195 -4.46 12.30 -19.25
C GLY A 195 -3.97 10.85 -19.34
N SER A 196 -2.65 10.66 -19.43
CA SER A 196 -2.03 9.32 -19.48
C SER A 196 -2.06 8.59 -18.13
N ALA A 197 -2.38 9.29 -17.03
CA ALA A 197 -2.38 8.77 -15.66
C ALA A 197 -1.05 8.09 -15.27
N ALA A 198 0.08 8.67 -15.69
CA ALA A 198 1.42 8.16 -15.42
C ALA A 198 2.12 8.85 -14.25
N GLY A 199 1.49 9.86 -13.64
CA GLY A 199 2.05 10.61 -12.54
C GLY A 199 1.71 10.08 -11.15
N HIS A 200 2.20 10.77 -10.13
CA HIS A 200 2.01 10.41 -8.74
C HIS A 200 0.54 10.40 -8.33
N ASN A 201 0.25 9.46 -7.43
CA ASN A 201 -1.07 9.22 -6.90
C ASN A 201 -1.46 10.26 -5.84
N TRP A 202 -2.76 10.35 -5.60
CA TRP A 202 -3.38 10.99 -4.47
C TRP A 202 -4.36 10.02 -3.85
N TRP A 203 -4.26 9.78 -2.55
CA TRP A 203 -5.08 8.77 -1.85
C TRP A 203 -5.85 9.42 -0.72
N CYS A 204 -7.14 9.13 -0.63
CA CYS A 204 -7.98 9.63 0.44
C CYS A 204 -9.12 8.66 0.79
N VAL A 205 -9.73 8.79 1.96
CA VAL A 205 -10.94 8.04 2.35
C VAL A 205 -12.17 8.93 2.11
N LEU A 206 -12.91 8.64 1.04
CA LEU A 206 -14.04 9.45 0.57
C LEU A 206 -15.31 9.24 1.42
N PHE A 207 -15.55 8.00 1.86
CA PHE A 207 -16.58 7.66 2.84
C PHE A 207 -15.93 6.86 3.98
N PRO A 208 -16.11 7.24 5.25
CA PRO A 208 -17.00 8.30 5.77
C PRO A 208 -16.32 9.69 5.83
N SER A 209 -15.97 10.29 4.68
CA SER A 209 -15.78 11.73 4.57
C SER A 209 -14.48 12.32 5.16
N LEU A 210 -13.37 11.56 5.19
CA LEU A 210 -12.07 12.07 5.67
C LEU A 210 -11.42 13.06 4.67
N CYS A 211 -11.88 13.11 3.42
CA CYS A 211 -11.33 14.00 2.39
C CYS A 211 -11.71 15.47 2.51
N PHE A 212 -12.58 15.85 3.45
CA PHE A 212 -13.10 17.22 3.54
C PHE A 212 -12.36 18.12 4.52
N VAL A 213 -11.43 17.56 5.30
CA VAL A 213 -10.52 18.33 6.14
C VAL A 213 -9.20 18.51 5.42
N ASP A 214 -8.69 19.75 5.39
CA ASP A 214 -7.38 20.03 4.80
C ASP A 214 -6.31 19.16 5.45
N GLU A 215 -5.35 18.66 4.66
CA GLU A 215 -4.24 17.82 5.14
C GLU A 215 -3.38 18.45 6.24
N THR A 216 -3.55 19.76 6.47
CA THR A 216 -2.93 20.49 7.58
C THR A 216 -3.60 20.20 8.93
N HIS A 217 -4.81 19.65 8.93
CA HIS A 217 -5.50 19.20 10.14
C HIS A 217 -5.11 17.75 10.42
N ALA A 218 -4.23 17.57 11.40
CA ALA A 218 -3.81 16.27 11.92
C ALA A 218 -4.92 15.51 12.67
N VAL A 219 -6.20 15.84 12.47
CA VAL A 219 -7.32 15.32 13.25
C VAL A 219 -8.43 14.85 12.31
N VAL A 220 -8.82 13.59 12.45
CA VAL A 220 -9.98 13.02 11.75
C VAL A 220 -11.26 13.58 12.39
N PRO A 221 -12.26 14.04 11.60
CA PRO A 221 -13.51 14.58 12.16
C PRO A 221 -14.24 13.58 13.05
N ASP A 222 -14.85 14.07 14.14
CA ASP A 222 -15.57 13.22 15.10
C ASP A 222 -16.71 12.43 14.43
N ASP A 223 -17.54 13.07 13.60
CA ASP A 223 -18.59 12.40 12.82
C ASP A 223 -18.05 11.26 11.93
N SER A 224 -16.80 11.39 11.46
CA SER A 224 -16.17 10.34 10.65
C SER A 224 -15.72 9.17 11.53
N LYS A 225 -15.20 9.44 12.73
CA LYS A 225 -14.82 8.42 13.71
C LYS A 225 -16.05 7.67 14.21
N GLU A 226 -17.12 8.37 14.56
CA GLU A 226 -18.38 7.76 14.98
C GLU A 226 -18.92 6.80 13.91
N LYS A 227 -18.96 7.22 12.64
CA LYS A 227 -19.37 6.33 11.53
C LYS A 227 -18.46 5.11 11.36
N LEU A 228 -17.15 5.25 11.61
CA LEU A 228 -16.22 4.11 11.58
C LEU A 228 -16.51 3.17 12.76
N GLN A 229 -16.63 3.69 13.99
CA GLN A 229 -16.94 2.91 15.19
C GLN A 229 -18.28 2.16 15.08
N ASP A 230 -19.31 2.80 14.53
CA ASP A 230 -20.63 2.19 14.33
C ASP A 230 -20.63 1.10 13.26
N SER A 231 -19.70 1.16 12.29
CA SER A 231 -19.70 0.28 11.12
C SER A 231 -18.69 -0.86 11.21
N LEU A 232 -17.66 -0.72 12.05
CA LEU A 232 -16.57 -1.69 12.21
C LEU A 232 -16.77 -2.50 13.50
N SER A 233 -16.17 -3.69 13.53
CA SER A 233 -15.97 -4.41 14.79
C SER A 233 -14.97 -3.67 15.68
N GLN A 234 -14.95 -4.01 16.97
CA GLN A 234 -13.95 -3.45 17.89
C GLN A 234 -12.52 -3.72 17.42
N GLU A 235 -12.22 -4.97 17.02
CA GLU A 235 -10.90 -5.36 16.51
C GLU A 235 -10.52 -4.61 15.23
N GLU A 236 -11.48 -4.39 14.33
CA GLU A 236 -11.27 -3.64 13.09
C GLU A 236 -10.99 -2.16 13.35
N TYR A 237 -11.69 -1.54 14.30
CA TYR A 237 -11.49 -0.14 14.65
C TYR A 237 -10.17 0.07 15.41
N GLU A 238 -9.85 -0.79 16.39
CA GLU A 238 -8.57 -0.76 17.11
C GLU A 238 -7.38 -0.93 16.15
N ALA A 239 -7.54 -1.74 15.09
CA ALA A 239 -6.50 -1.89 14.06
C ALA A 239 -6.26 -0.60 13.24
N LEU A 240 -7.19 0.36 13.26
CA LEU A 240 -6.98 1.68 12.66
C LEU A 240 -6.26 2.63 13.62
N GLU A 241 -6.37 2.49 14.93
CA GLU A 241 -5.79 3.46 15.86
C GLU A 241 -4.25 3.41 15.84
N ILE A 242 -3.63 4.58 15.72
CA ILE A 242 -2.17 4.69 15.83
C ILE A 242 -1.83 4.68 17.32
N HIS A 243 -1.69 3.48 17.87
CA HIS A 243 -1.11 3.28 19.19
C HIS A 243 0.37 3.68 19.16
N SER A 244 0.64 4.89 19.62
CA SER A 244 1.99 5.29 20.04
C SER A 244 2.30 4.54 21.33
N ALA A 245 3.39 3.76 21.35
CA ALA A 245 3.87 3.13 22.59
C ALA A 245 4.08 4.14 23.74
N ALA A 246 4.29 5.42 23.42
CA ALA A 246 4.35 6.49 24.41
C ALA A 246 2.95 6.88 24.95
N CYS A 247 1.90 6.83 24.12
CA CYS A 247 0.52 7.09 24.54
C CYS A 247 -0.04 5.97 25.42
N ASP A 248 0.24 4.71 25.09
CA ASP A 248 -0.20 3.58 25.92
C ASP A 248 0.48 3.60 27.30
N TRP A 249 1.79 3.94 27.35
CA TRP A 249 2.52 4.11 28.61
C TRP A 249 1.98 5.25 29.49
N ILE A 250 1.60 6.38 28.88
CA ILE A 250 1.03 7.52 29.62
C ILE A 250 -0.35 7.16 30.18
N THR A 251 -1.18 6.47 29.40
CA THR A 251 -2.54 6.09 29.80
C THR A 251 -2.53 5.04 30.92
N ASP A 252 -1.60 4.09 30.88
CA ASP A 252 -1.38 3.08 31.93
C ASP A 252 -0.87 3.70 33.24
N LYS A 253 -0.08 4.78 33.16
CA LYS A 253 0.45 5.53 34.33
C LYS A 253 -0.54 6.51 34.97
N LEU A 254 -1.63 6.85 34.28
CA LEU A 254 -2.63 7.81 34.75
C LEU A 254 -3.90 7.13 35.31
N ARG A 255 -3.94 5.80 35.32
CA ARG A 255 -4.99 4.98 35.95
C ARG A 255 -4.50 4.41 37.28
#